data_AF-A0A831QKP2-F1
#
_entry.id   AF-A0A831QKP2-F1
#
_cell.length_a   1.000
_cell.length_b   1.000
_cell.length_c   1.000
_cell.angle_alpha   90.00
_cell.angle_beta   90.00
_cell.angle_gamma   90.00
#
_symmetry.space_group_name_H-M   'P 1'
#
loop_
_entity.id
_entity.type
_entity.pdbx_description
1 polymer ?
#
loop_
_entity_poly.entity_id
_entity_poly.type
_entity_poly.pdbx_seq_one_letter_code
_entity_poly.pdbx_strand_id
1 'polypeptide(L)'
;MNIFVLIVFKKPGTMQTLKVELTDNSLKALRELENKRLIRIVREPDLNSYAFPGEPITEDDFRKWVKYADDSPTVSLSEAKQRWAAQKKKLQKLIR
;
A
#
# COMPACT_ATOMS: atom_id res chain seq x y z
N MET A 1 26.54 4.48 17.34
CA MET A 1 25.70 5.49 16.68
C MET A 1 24.52 4.73 16.11
N ASN A 2 23.32 4.87 16.68
CA ASN A 2 22.19 4.01 16.32
C ASN A 2 21.55 4.52 15.03
N ILE A 3 21.39 3.63 14.04
CA ILE A 3 20.80 3.96 12.74
C ILE A 3 19.38 3.40 12.72
N PHE A 4 18.38 4.25 12.54
CA PHE A 4 17.00 3.85 12.36
C PHE A 4 16.67 3.80 10.87
N VAL A 5 16.04 2.72 10.44
CA VAL A 5 15.66 2.52 9.05
C VAL A 5 14.19 2.13 8.97
N LEU A 6 13.47 2.72 8.01
CA LEU A 6 12.12 2.29 7.67
C LEU A 6 12.19 1.26 6.56
N ILE A 7 11.53 0.13 6.82
CA ILE A 7 11.46 -1.00 5.92
C ILE A 7 10.02 -1.13 5.45
N VAL A 8 9.82 -1.08 4.14
CA VAL A 8 8.51 -1.27 3.52
C VAL A 8 8.39 -2.69 2.96
N PHE A 9 7.32 -3.38 3.34
CA PHE A 9 6.94 -4.69 2.82
C PHE A 9 5.82 -4.55 1.80
N LYS A 10 6.03 -5.13 0.61
CA LYS A 10 5.01 -5.17 -0.45
C LYS A 10 4.20 -6.46 -0.31
N LYS A 11 3.03 -6.39 0.32
CA LYS A 11 2.06 -7.49 0.38
C LYS A 11 0.90 -7.20 -0.60
N PRO A 12 0.39 -8.20 -1.35
CA PRO A 12 -0.78 -7.99 -2.20
C PRO A 12 -1.96 -7.49 -1.37
N GLY A 13 -2.43 -6.27 -1.63
CA GLY A 13 -3.58 -5.65 -0.96
C GLY A 13 -3.29 -4.79 0.27
N THR A 14 -2.07 -4.75 0.82
CA THR A 14 -1.70 -3.84 1.93
C THR A 14 -0.20 -3.50 1.95
N MET A 15 0.14 -2.23 2.14
CA MET A 15 1.51 -1.78 2.40
C MET A 15 1.74 -1.74 3.91
N GLN A 16 2.80 -2.40 4.40
CA GLN A 16 3.18 -2.36 5.82
C GLN A 16 4.56 -1.73 5.96
N THR A 17 4.69 -0.78 6.88
CA THR A 17 5.94 -0.06 7.16
C THR A 17 6.36 -0.35 8.60
N LEU A 18 7.58 -0.84 8.79
CA LEU A 18 8.17 -1.12 10.10
C LEU A 18 9.40 -0.23 10.32
N LYS A 19 9.50 0.37 11.50
CA LYS A 19 10.71 1.08 11.95
C LYS A 19 11.61 0.08 12.67
N VAL A 20 12.82 -0.13 12.16
CA VAL A 20 13.77 -1.08 12.73
C VAL A 20 15.02 -0.32 13.16
N GLU A 21 15.45 -0.55 14.39
CA GLU A 21 16.73 -0.09 14.91
C GLU A 21 17.83 -1.06 14.46
N LEU A 22 18.90 -0.52 13.88
CA LEU A 22 20.01 -1.31 13.38
C LEU A 22 21.17 -1.30 14.37
N THR A 23 21.67 -2.49 14.69
CA THR A 23 22.98 -2.71 15.31
C THR A 23 24.04 -2.92 14.23
N ASP A 24 25.31 -2.60 14.51
CA ASP A 24 26.38 -2.31 13.53
C ASP A 24 26.59 -3.33 12.38
N ASN A 25 26.15 -4.58 12.50
CA ASN A 25 26.31 -5.63 11.46
C ASN A 25 25.05 -5.94 10.62
N SER A 26 23.93 -5.26 10.84
CA SER A 26 22.64 -5.58 10.20
C SER A 26 22.46 -4.96 8.80
N LEU A 27 23.28 -3.96 8.44
CA LEU A 27 23.16 -3.25 7.16
C LEU A 27 23.37 -4.17 5.94
N LYS A 28 24.33 -5.10 6.02
CA LYS A 28 24.64 -6.03 4.92
C LYS A 28 23.47 -6.97 4.64
N ALA A 29 22.89 -7.54 5.71
CA ALA A 29 21.72 -8.41 5.59
C ALA A 29 20.51 -7.68 4.99
N LEU A 30 20.28 -6.43 5.37
CA LEU A 30 19.19 -5.62 4.81
C LEU A 30 19.41 -5.29 3.33
N ARG A 31 20.65 -4.99 2.92
CA ARG A 31 20.98 -4.80 1.50
C ARG A 31 20.77 -6.06 0.68
N GLU A 32 21.08 -7.23 1.21
CA GLU A 32 20.79 -8.50 0.53
C GLU A 32 19.29 -8.73 0.34
N LEU A 33 18.47 -8.40 1.35
CA LEU A 33 17.01 -8.50 1.25
C LEU A 33 16.41 -7.48 0.26
N GLU A 34 16.98 -6.27 0.21
CA GLU A 34 16.60 -5.25 -0.77
C GLU A 34 16.97 -5.67 -2.20
N ASN A 35 18.16 -6.26 -2.40
CA ASN A 35 18.58 -6.81 -3.70
C ASN A 35 17.66 -7.94 -4.18
N LYS A 36 17.13 -8.75 -3.25
CA LYS A 36 16.11 -9.77 -3.52
C LYS A 36 14.70 -9.20 -3.73
N ARG A 37 14.54 -7.87 -3.68
CA ARG A 37 13.27 -7.14 -3.80
C ARG A 37 12.21 -7.55 -2.78
N LEU A 38 12.64 -8.08 -1.63
CA LEU A 38 11.76 -8.50 -0.54
C LEU A 38 11.38 -7.32 0.35
N ILE A 39 12.27 -6.34 0.45
CA ILE A 39 12.09 -5.11 1.21
C ILE A 39 12.57 -3.90 0.40
N ARG A 40 12.17 -2.71 0.82
CA ARG A 40 12.76 -1.44 0.37
C ARG A 40 13.25 -0.67 1.59
N ILE A 41 14.51 -0.24 1.56
CA ILE A 41 15.09 0.62 2.59
C ILE A 41 14.78 2.07 2.20
N VAL A 42 14.00 2.75 3.02
CA VAL A 42 13.66 4.17 2.83
C VAL A 42 14.27 5.00 3.96
N ARG A 43 14.82 6.16 3.60
CA ARG A 43 15.16 7.20 4.58
C ARG A 43 13.88 7.63 5.30
N GLU A 44 14.01 8.06 6.55
CA GLU A 44 12.87 8.62 7.29
C GLU A 44 12.14 9.65 6.41
N PRO A 45 10.88 9.39 6.02
CA PRO A 45 10.10 10.37 5.32
C PRO A 45 9.89 11.53 6.29
N ASP A 46 9.98 12.75 5.77
CA ASP A 46 9.61 13.93 6.52
C ASP A 46 8.14 13.78 6.94
N LEU A 47 7.92 13.48 8.23
CA LEU A 47 6.59 13.29 8.80
C LEU A 47 5.77 14.59 8.81
N ASN A 48 6.38 15.73 8.47
CA ASN A 48 5.71 17.00 8.25
C ASN A 48 5.23 17.19 6.80
N SER A 49 5.52 16.23 5.91
CA SER A 49 5.04 16.27 4.53
C SER A 49 3.64 15.67 4.44
N TYR A 50 2.67 16.49 4.04
CA TYR A 50 1.31 16.04 3.70
C TYR A 50 1.27 15.20 2.41
N ALA A 51 2.40 15.02 1.72
CA ALA A 51 2.48 14.21 0.52
C ALA A 51 2.61 12.73 0.90
N PHE A 52 1.66 11.92 0.44
CA PHE A 52 1.73 10.46 0.58
C PHE A 52 3.02 9.95 -0.08
N PRO A 53 3.80 9.09 0.59
CA PRO A 53 5.04 8.58 0.03
C PRO A 53 4.73 7.75 -1.23
N GLY A 54 5.24 8.17 -2.38
CA GLY A 54 4.99 7.53 -3.68
C GLY A 54 5.80 8.19 -4.79
N GLU A 55 5.82 7.56 -5.96
CA GLU A 55 6.31 8.22 -7.17
C GLU A 55 5.30 9.29 -7.60
N PRO A 56 5.75 10.46 -8.08
CA PRO A 56 4.85 11.47 -8.62
C PRO A 56 3.99 10.86 -9.72
N ILE A 57 2.67 11.08 -9.66
CA ILE A 57 1.78 10.69 -10.75
C ILE A 57 2.12 11.52 -11.99
N THR A 58 2.22 10.87 -13.15
CA THR A 58 2.39 11.58 -14.41
C THR A 58 1.07 12.19 -14.87
N GLU A 59 1.11 13.21 -15.72
CA GLU A 59 -0.10 13.83 -16.26
C GLU A 59 -0.96 12.81 -17.04
N ASP A 60 -0.32 11.91 -17.78
CA ASP A 60 -1.00 10.85 -18.52
C ASP A 60 -1.68 9.85 -17.61
N ASP A 61 -1.03 9.45 -16.51
CA ASP A 61 -1.62 8.53 -15.55
C ASP A 61 -2.77 9.17 -14.78
N PHE A 62 -2.68 10.47 -14.50
CA PHE A 62 -3.79 11.23 -13.95
C PHE A 62 -4.98 11.27 -14.91
N ARG A 63 -4.75 11.56 -16.20
CA ARG A 63 -5.81 11.55 -17.23
C ARG A 63 -6.47 10.19 -17.39
N LYS A 64 -5.69 9.10 -17.36
CA LYS A 64 -6.21 7.73 -17.37
C LYS A 64 -7.07 7.45 -16.15
N TRP A 65 -6.66 7.91 -14.97
CA TRP A 65 -7.40 7.71 -13.73
C TRP A 65 -8.74 8.45 -13.74
N VAL A 66 -8.76 9.71 -14.20
CA VAL A 66 -10.00 10.49 -14.37
C VAL A 66 -10.94 9.79 -15.33
N LYS A 67 -10.44 9.40 -16.52
CA LYS A 67 -11.25 8.69 -17.52
C LYS A 67 -11.82 7.38 -16.97
N TYR A 68 -11.01 6.61 -16.26
CA TYR A 68 -11.48 5.39 -15.61
C TYR A 68 -12.56 5.66 -14.56
N ALA A 69 -12.42 6.71 -13.76
CA ALA A 69 -13.40 7.07 -12.75
C ALA A 69 -14.74 7.50 -13.39
N ASP A 70 -14.69 8.31 -14.46
CA ASP A 70 -15.85 8.77 -15.21
C ASP A 70 -16.55 7.61 -15.94
N ASP A 71 -15.78 6.70 -16.55
CA ASP A 71 -16.30 5.52 -17.25
C ASP A 71 -16.73 4.41 -16.28
N SER A 72 -16.35 4.50 -15.00
CA SER A 72 -16.71 3.49 -14.02
C SER A 72 -18.20 3.56 -13.71
N PRO A 73 -18.92 2.42 -13.70
CA PRO A 73 -20.33 2.41 -13.33
C PRO A 73 -20.47 2.85 -11.86
N THR A 74 -20.84 4.11 -11.64
CA THR A 74 -21.21 4.60 -10.33
C THR A 74 -22.53 3.96 -9.93
N VAL A 75 -22.44 2.92 -9.11
CA VAL A 75 -23.62 2.38 -8.43
C VAL A 75 -24.06 3.36 -7.36
N SER A 76 -25.37 3.59 -7.28
CA SER A 76 -25.93 4.39 -6.17
C SER A 76 -25.58 3.75 -4.82
N LEU A 77 -25.45 4.57 -3.77
CA LEU A 77 -25.13 4.08 -2.43
C LEU A 77 -26.14 3.02 -1.93
N SER A 78 -27.41 3.17 -2.30
CA SER A 78 -28.47 2.19 -2.02
C SER A 78 -28.21 0.86 -2.71
N GLU A 79 -27.87 0.87 -4.00
CA GLU A 79 -27.58 -0.33 -4.76
C GLU A 79 -26.30 -1.03 -4.27
N ALA A 80 -25.26 -0.26 -3.93
CA ALA A 80 -24.04 -0.78 -3.32
C ALA A 80 -24.31 -1.50 -1.98
N LYS A 81 -25.13 -0.89 -1.10
CA LYS A 81 -25.56 -1.50 0.17
C LYS A 81 -26.32 -2.80 -0.06
N GLN A 82 -27.22 -2.84 -1.04
CA GLN A 82 -28.01 -4.02 -1.36
C GLN A 82 -27.12 -5.16 -1.90
N ARG A 83 -26.20 -4.86 -2.82
CA ARG A 83 -25.22 -5.81 -3.35
C ARG A 83 -24.32 -6.36 -2.24
N TRP A 84 -23.84 -5.51 -1.33
CA TRP A 84 -23.04 -5.92 -0.18
C TRP A 84 -23.81 -6.87 0.75
N ALA A 85 -25.05 -6.56 1.11
CA ALA A 85 -25.89 -7.40 1.96
C ALA A 85 -26.13 -8.78 1.32
N ALA A 86 -26.37 -8.83 0.01
CA ALA A 86 -26.56 -10.07 -0.73
C ALA A 86 -25.28 -10.94 -0.75
N GLN A 87 -24.12 -10.33 -1.00
CA GLN A 87 -22.83 -11.02 -0.99
C GLN A 87 -22.47 -11.54 0.42
N LYS A 88 -22.68 -10.73 1.46
CA LYS A 88 -22.47 -11.12 2.86
C LYS A 88 -23.30 -12.36 3.22
N LYS A 89 -24.56 -12.43 2.78
CA LYS A 89 -25.44 -13.59 3.02
C LYS A 89 -24.95 -14.85 2.30
N LYS A 90 -24.40 -14.72 1.08
CA LYS A 90 -23.78 -15.85 0.35
C LYS A 90 -22.54 -16.37 1.07
N LEU A 91 -21.64 -15.48 1.47
CA LEU A 91 -20.43 -15.82 2.24
C LEU A 91 -20.77 -16.54 3.55
N GLN A 92 -21.75 -16.04 4.30
CA GLN A 92 -22.20 -16.69 5.53
C GLN A 92 -22.76 -18.11 5.32
N LYS A 93 -23.37 -18.39 4.17
CA LYS A 93 -23.84 -19.74 3.83
C LYS A 93 -22.71 -20.70 3.45
N LEU A 94 -21.59 -20.19 2.94
CA LEU A 94 -20.43 -20.99 2.54
C LEU A 94 -19.49 -21.32 3.71
N ILE A 95 -19.51 -20.48 4.75
CA ILE A 95 -18.71 -20.65 5.98
C ILE A 95 -19.40 -21.59 6.98
N ARG A 96 -20.67 -21.95 6.73
CA ARG A 96 -21.49 -22.77 7.62
C ARG A 96 -21.66 -24.17 7.04
#